data_AF-A0A927LSG0-F1
#
_entry.id   AF-A0A927LSG0-F1
#
_cell.length_a   1.000
_cell.length_b   1.000
_cell.length_c   1.000
_cell.angle_alpha   90.00
_cell.angle_beta   90.00
_cell.angle_gamma   90.00
#
_symmetry.space_group_name_H-M   'P 1'
#
loop_
_entity.id
_entity.type
_entity.pdbx_description
1 polymer ?
#
loop_
_entity_poly.entity_id
_entity_poly.type
_entity_poly.pdbx_seq_one_letter_code
_entity_poly.pdbx_strand_id
1 'polypeptide(L)'
;MDMKAQILLNNGLLRSVAFIYAWEEGLQLTGTSGLLEENKQVLLAHRIVSEDLKLLDKRFGYTCYEHYRQNLEPEYFDTLLMKESIHRESILDLCCGGGATIRALLNHEPRIIYGVDSDAEQLQLVQTFYSSIRGTNTRLVTKVSDAHSIPLDNECVDMAVCRVALHYLNENLVLTDIYRILRPHGKLFLLVHGIGYIYHYLFTRKRIFSKQMIHFLYNHGVRRNPILHSLNQRSSAKVLTIRQVRRLLADSGFVNVQAYTHSSMMILGKLPVYFAVVAEK
;
A
#
# COMPACT_ATOMS: atom_id res chain seq x y z
N MET A 1 -11.01 -11.83 20.97
CA MET A 1 -10.71 -11.21 19.66
C MET A 1 -9.50 -10.33 19.87
N ASP A 2 -8.49 -10.45 19.01
CA ASP A 2 -7.28 -9.63 19.08
C ASP A 2 -7.62 -8.13 19.05
N MET A 3 -7.01 -7.34 19.93
CA MET A 3 -7.29 -5.90 20.04
C MET A 3 -6.95 -5.18 18.74
N LYS A 4 -5.87 -5.57 18.05
CA LYS A 4 -5.50 -4.95 16.77
C LYS A 4 -6.59 -5.13 15.72
N ALA A 5 -7.16 -6.34 15.62
CA ALA A 5 -8.31 -6.60 14.77
C ALA A 5 -9.55 -5.77 15.16
N GLN A 6 -9.84 -5.63 16.46
CA GLN A 6 -10.95 -4.78 16.93
C GLN A 6 -10.76 -3.31 16.54
N ILE A 7 -9.54 -2.79 16.67
CA ILE A 7 -9.20 -1.42 16.27
C ILE A 7 -9.43 -1.24 14.78
N LEU A 8 -8.99 -2.18 13.94
CA LEU A 8 -9.23 -2.10 12.50
C LEU A 8 -10.74 -2.06 12.20
N LEU A 9 -11.56 -2.86 12.88
CA LEU A 9 -13.01 -2.93 12.62
C LEU A 9 -13.82 -1.78 13.25
N ASN A 10 -13.27 -1.03 14.20
CA ASN A 10 -13.95 0.09 14.84
C ASN A 10 -13.46 1.43 14.27
N ASN A 11 -14.34 2.18 13.59
CA ASN A 11 -13.97 3.42 12.92
C ASN A 11 -13.40 4.50 13.87
N GLY A 12 -13.89 4.57 15.11
CA GLY A 12 -13.42 5.54 16.11
C GLY A 12 -12.00 5.22 16.59
N LEU A 13 -11.75 3.96 16.94
CA LEU A 13 -10.43 3.50 17.36
C LEU A 13 -9.42 3.53 16.19
N LEU A 14 -9.82 3.10 15.00
CA LEU A 14 -9.00 3.15 13.78
C LEU A 14 -8.55 4.59 13.49
N ARG A 15 -9.49 5.54 13.45
CA ARG A 15 -9.22 6.97 13.25
C ARG A 15 -8.27 7.50 14.32
N SER A 16 -8.47 7.10 15.57
CA SER A 16 -7.63 7.51 16.71
C SER A 16 -6.17 7.06 16.54
N VAL A 17 -5.94 5.79 16.22
CA VAL A 17 -4.58 5.26 16.00
C VAL A 17 -3.94 5.86 14.76
N ALA A 18 -4.70 6.02 13.67
CA ALA A 18 -4.23 6.68 12.44
C ALA A 18 -3.83 8.14 12.68
N PHE A 19 -4.58 8.87 13.50
CA PHE A 19 -4.27 10.25 13.88
C PHE A 19 -2.96 10.35 14.66
N ILE A 20 -2.78 9.49 15.68
CA ILE A 20 -1.55 9.46 16.49
C ILE A 20 -0.34 9.14 15.59
N TYR A 21 -0.48 8.14 14.70
CA TYR A 21 0.57 7.82 13.74
C TYR A 21 0.91 9.01 12.84
N ALA A 22 -0.10 9.67 12.26
CA ALA A 22 0.12 10.83 11.41
C ALA A 22 0.81 11.96 12.16
N TRP A 23 0.40 12.24 13.40
CA TRP A 23 1.02 13.25 14.25
C TRP A 23 2.50 12.95 14.52
N GLU A 24 2.83 11.73 14.93
CA GLU A 24 4.22 11.31 15.16
C GLU A 24 5.09 11.41 13.91
N GLU A 25 4.51 11.13 12.74
CA GLU A 25 5.20 11.17 11.46
C GLU A 25 5.24 12.57 10.82
N GLY A 26 4.62 13.57 11.45
CA GLY A 26 4.49 14.92 10.90
C GLY A 26 3.57 15.01 9.68
N LEU A 27 2.69 14.03 9.49
CA LEU A 27 1.71 13.98 8.41
C LEU A 27 0.44 14.73 8.82
N GLN A 28 -0.24 15.33 7.84
CA GLN A 28 -1.57 15.90 8.04
C GLN A 28 -2.62 14.84 7.74
N LEU A 29 -3.60 14.70 8.63
CA LEU A 29 -4.79 13.87 8.43
C LEU A 29 -5.97 14.80 8.14
N THR A 30 -6.65 14.63 7.01
CA THR A 30 -7.88 15.37 6.69
C THR A 30 -9.05 14.82 7.52
N GLY A 31 -9.96 15.69 8.00
CA GLY A 31 -11.23 15.24 8.60
C GLY A 31 -11.28 15.09 10.13
N THR A 32 -10.41 15.74 10.91
CA THR A 32 -10.34 15.52 12.37
C THR A 32 -11.17 16.51 13.19
N SER A 33 -12.23 15.99 13.83
CA SER A 33 -12.47 16.24 15.25
C SER A 33 -11.41 15.48 16.07
N GLY A 34 -10.95 16.03 17.19
CA GLY A 34 -9.82 15.48 17.97
C GLY A 34 -10.02 14.07 18.52
N LEU A 35 -8.98 13.52 19.15
CA LEU A 35 -9.02 12.21 19.84
C LEU A 35 -10.10 12.21 20.93
N LEU A 36 -11.16 11.41 20.75
CA LEU A 36 -12.20 11.25 21.77
C LEU A 36 -11.61 10.60 23.03
N GLU A 37 -11.95 11.12 24.21
CA GLU A 37 -11.36 10.66 25.48
C GLU A 37 -11.67 9.18 25.75
N GLU A 38 -12.87 8.69 25.38
CA GLU A 38 -13.23 7.28 25.48
C GLU A 38 -12.29 6.35 24.68
N ASN A 39 -11.91 6.75 23.46
CA ASN A 39 -10.98 5.99 22.63
C ASN A 39 -9.58 6.00 23.24
N LYS A 40 -9.14 7.14 23.78
CA LYS A 40 -7.85 7.26 24.46
C LYS A 40 -7.72 6.27 25.62
N GLN A 41 -8.76 6.16 26.46
CA GLN A 41 -8.75 5.23 27.60
C GLN A 41 -8.61 3.77 27.13
N VAL A 42 -9.32 3.37 26.07
CA VAL A 42 -9.20 2.04 25.47
C VAL A 42 -7.77 1.81 24.94
N LEU A 43 -7.19 2.76 24.21
CA LEU A 43 -5.86 2.61 23.63
C LEU A 43 -4.75 2.49 24.70
N LEU A 44 -4.88 3.21 25.82
CA LEU A 44 -3.98 3.11 26.98
C LEU A 44 -4.14 1.75 27.68
N ALA A 45 -5.38 1.36 28.01
CA ALA A 45 -5.68 0.11 28.72
C ALA A 45 -5.16 -1.13 27.99
N HIS A 46 -5.21 -1.12 26.65
CA HIS A 46 -4.74 -2.22 25.82
C HIS A 46 -3.29 -2.08 25.33
N ARG A 47 -2.52 -1.11 25.87
CA ARG A 47 -1.11 -0.89 25.52
C ARG A 47 -0.90 -0.72 24.01
N ILE A 48 -1.79 0.00 23.34
CA ILE A 48 -1.60 0.43 21.95
C ILE A 48 -0.70 1.66 21.93
N VAL A 49 -0.88 2.53 22.93
CA VAL A 49 -0.10 3.74 23.15
C VAL A 49 0.49 3.78 24.56
N SER A 50 1.58 4.53 24.74
CA SER A 50 2.13 4.90 26.04
C SER A 50 1.27 5.95 26.74
N GLU A 51 1.59 6.26 28.01
CA GLU A 51 0.97 7.35 28.77
C GLU A 51 1.10 8.72 28.06
N ASP A 52 2.25 8.97 27.42
CA ASP A 52 2.48 10.15 26.57
C ASP A 52 1.75 10.10 25.21
N LEU A 53 0.84 9.15 24.99
CA LEU A 53 0.12 8.89 23.74
C LEU A 53 1.02 8.62 22.54
N LYS A 54 2.15 7.92 22.76
CA LYS A 54 3.01 7.44 21.67
C LYS A 54 2.69 6.00 21.31
N LEU A 55 2.71 5.67 20.02
CA LEU A 55 2.47 4.30 19.55
C LEU A 55 3.56 3.35 20.05
N LEU A 56 3.14 2.26 20.70
CA LEU A 56 4.06 1.20 21.11
C LEU A 56 4.46 0.29 19.94
N ASP A 57 3.58 0.18 18.93
CA ASP A 57 3.84 -0.50 17.67
C ASP A 57 3.57 0.43 16.49
N LYS A 58 4.66 0.98 15.94
CA LYS A 58 4.61 1.90 14.82
C LYS A 58 4.18 1.24 13.50
N ARG A 59 4.47 -0.06 13.31
CA ARG A 59 4.05 -0.80 12.09
C ARG A 59 2.54 -0.99 12.10
N PHE A 60 1.98 -1.29 13.26
CA PHE A 60 0.54 -1.32 13.43
C PHE A 60 -0.10 0.07 13.24
N GLY A 61 0.52 1.13 13.78
CA GLY A 61 0.11 2.50 13.52
C GLY A 61 0.04 2.85 12.03
N TYR A 62 1.07 2.46 11.26
CA TYR A 62 1.07 2.60 9.80
C TYR A 62 -0.07 1.81 9.14
N THR A 63 -0.32 0.58 9.60
CA THR A 63 -1.45 -0.23 9.11
C THR A 63 -2.79 0.49 9.35
N CYS A 64 -3.02 1.03 10.55
CA CYS A 64 -4.21 1.82 10.84
C CYS A 64 -4.31 3.07 9.95
N TYR A 65 -3.19 3.75 9.68
CA TYR A 65 -3.15 4.89 8.78
C TYR A 65 -3.57 4.53 7.34
N GLU A 66 -3.07 3.43 6.79
CA GLU A 66 -3.48 2.95 5.47
C GLU A 66 -4.95 2.52 5.45
N HIS A 67 -5.41 1.78 6.47
CA HIS A 67 -6.84 1.43 6.59
C HIS A 67 -7.73 2.67 6.64
N TYR A 68 -7.34 3.70 7.41
CA TYR A 68 -8.06 4.96 7.49
C TYR A 68 -8.15 5.67 6.13
N ARG A 69 -7.01 5.88 5.46
CA ARG A 69 -6.97 6.57 4.16
C ARG A 69 -7.74 5.82 3.07
N GLN A 70 -7.64 4.49 3.04
CA GLN A 70 -8.23 3.72 1.95
C GLN A 70 -9.71 3.41 2.17
N ASN A 71 -10.18 3.33 3.42
CA ASN A 71 -11.54 2.86 3.74
C ASN A 71 -12.46 3.93 4.35
N LEU A 72 -11.93 4.92 5.09
CA LEU A 72 -12.75 5.95 5.75
C LEU A 72 -12.69 7.30 5.03
N GLU A 73 -11.55 7.64 4.45
CA GLU A 73 -11.34 8.88 3.69
C GLU A 73 -10.72 8.59 2.32
N PRO A 74 -11.35 7.75 1.47
CA PRO A 74 -10.79 7.32 0.20
C PRO A 74 -10.50 8.53 -0.70
N GLU A 75 -9.29 8.55 -1.27
CA GLU A 75 -8.88 9.60 -2.19
C GLU A 75 -9.15 9.19 -3.64
N TYR A 76 -8.68 10.00 -4.59
CA TYR A 76 -8.87 9.78 -6.02
C TYR A 76 -8.43 8.38 -6.48
N PHE A 77 -7.23 7.92 -6.08
CA PHE A 77 -6.71 6.64 -6.55
C PHE A 77 -7.37 5.44 -5.86
N ASP A 78 -7.87 5.60 -4.63
CA ASP A 78 -8.69 4.58 -3.97
C ASP A 78 -10.02 4.43 -4.72
N THR A 79 -10.66 5.56 -5.02
CA THR A 79 -11.91 5.59 -5.81
C THR A 79 -11.70 4.99 -7.20
N LEU A 80 -10.58 5.28 -7.85
CA LEU A 80 -10.22 4.70 -9.14
C LEU A 80 -10.06 3.18 -9.04
N LEU A 81 -9.34 2.66 -8.04
CA LEU A 81 -9.21 1.23 -7.81
C LEU A 81 -10.58 0.56 -7.58
N MET A 82 -11.44 1.19 -6.77
CA MET A 82 -12.80 0.68 -6.55
C MET A 82 -13.59 0.66 -7.86
N LYS A 83 -13.44 1.64 -8.75
CA LYS A 83 -14.08 1.61 -10.08
C LYS A 83 -13.55 0.46 -10.96
N GLU A 84 -12.24 0.26 -10.99
CA GLU A 84 -11.60 -0.77 -11.83
C GLU A 84 -11.86 -2.21 -11.35
N SER A 85 -12.16 -2.38 -10.06
CA SER A 85 -12.44 -3.68 -9.45
C SER A 85 -13.91 -4.12 -9.56
N ILE A 86 -14.80 -3.29 -10.12
CA ILE A 86 -16.19 -3.69 -10.37
C ILE A 86 -16.22 -4.93 -11.28
N HIS A 87 -17.03 -5.92 -10.92
CA HIS A 87 -17.18 -7.21 -11.61
C HIS A 87 -15.91 -8.09 -11.65
N ARG A 88 -14.92 -7.82 -10.81
CA ARG A 88 -13.75 -8.69 -10.64
C ARG A 88 -14.04 -9.70 -9.53
N GLU A 89 -13.89 -10.99 -9.83
CA GLU A 89 -14.23 -12.07 -8.90
C GLU A 89 -13.00 -12.69 -8.23
N SER A 90 -11.84 -12.64 -8.87
CA SER A 90 -10.61 -13.30 -8.42
C SER A 90 -9.46 -12.31 -8.45
N ILE A 91 -9.19 -11.68 -7.30
CA ILE A 91 -8.29 -10.54 -7.19
C ILE A 91 -7.03 -10.94 -6.42
N LEU A 92 -5.85 -10.60 -6.93
CA LEU A 92 -4.61 -10.57 -6.14
C LEU A 92 -4.35 -9.16 -5.62
N ASP A 93 -4.06 -9.03 -4.33
CA ASP A 93 -3.37 -7.89 -3.73
C ASP A 93 -1.92 -8.30 -3.39
N LEU A 94 -0.96 -7.81 -4.17
CA LEU A 94 0.46 -8.12 -4.05
C LEU A 94 1.16 -7.05 -3.20
N CYS A 95 1.98 -7.50 -2.24
CA CYS A 95 2.52 -6.67 -1.16
C CYS A 95 1.37 -6.04 -0.34
N CYS A 96 0.39 -6.87 0.05
CA CYS A 96 -0.86 -6.40 0.65
C CYS A 96 -0.71 -5.80 2.05
N GLY A 97 0.45 -5.98 2.69
CA GLY A 97 0.74 -5.51 4.03
C GLY A 97 -0.36 -5.88 5.02
N GLY A 98 -0.86 -4.88 5.75
CA GLY A 98 -1.91 -5.06 6.75
C GLY A 98 -3.33 -5.17 6.17
N GLY A 99 -3.48 -5.32 4.86
CA GLY A 99 -4.75 -5.64 4.19
C GLY A 99 -5.74 -4.47 4.07
N ALA A 100 -5.26 -3.23 4.05
CA ALA A 100 -6.13 -2.06 3.86
C ALA A 100 -6.87 -2.09 2.52
N THR A 101 -6.17 -2.52 1.45
CA THR A 101 -6.74 -2.67 0.11
C THR A 101 -7.65 -3.88 0.02
N ILE A 102 -7.26 -5.02 0.60
CA ILE A 102 -8.15 -6.19 0.77
C ILE A 102 -9.48 -5.77 1.39
N ARG A 103 -9.46 -5.03 2.50
CA ARG A 103 -10.68 -4.56 3.17
C ARG A 103 -11.55 -3.71 2.26
N ALA A 104 -10.97 -2.77 1.51
CA ALA A 104 -11.71 -1.92 0.59
C ALA A 104 -12.39 -2.74 -0.52
N LEU A 105 -11.67 -3.72 -1.08
CA LEU A 105 -12.16 -4.60 -2.15
C LEU A 105 -13.32 -5.50 -1.71
N LEU A 106 -13.49 -5.78 -0.41
CA LEU A 106 -14.63 -6.56 0.09
C LEU A 106 -15.98 -5.89 -0.19
N ASN A 107 -16.01 -4.57 -0.40
CA ASN A 107 -17.25 -3.85 -0.73
C ASN A 107 -17.87 -4.29 -2.07
N HIS A 108 -17.10 -4.93 -2.95
CA HIS A 108 -17.58 -5.48 -4.21
C HIS A 108 -17.89 -6.98 -4.15
N GLU A 109 -17.74 -7.58 -2.97
CA GLU A 109 -17.99 -9.02 -2.72
C GLU A 109 -17.34 -9.95 -3.77
N PRO A 110 -16.06 -9.79 -4.11
CA PRO A 110 -15.39 -10.71 -5.03
C PRO A 110 -15.46 -12.13 -4.47
N ARG A 111 -15.55 -13.13 -5.34
CA ARG A 111 -15.56 -14.55 -4.93
C ARG A 111 -14.32 -14.91 -4.11
N ILE A 112 -13.15 -14.42 -4.51
CA ILE A 112 -11.87 -14.69 -3.84
C ILE A 112 -10.90 -13.52 -3.94
N ILE A 113 -10.21 -13.25 -2.82
CA ILE A 113 -9.05 -12.36 -2.77
C ILE A 113 -7.84 -13.16 -2.32
N TYR A 114 -6.74 -13.03 -3.05
CA TYR A 114 -5.42 -13.50 -2.67
C TYR A 114 -4.63 -12.33 -2.07
N GLY A 115 -4.13 -12.47 -0.85
CA GLY A 115 -3.20 -11.52 -0.24
C GLY A 115 -1.80 -12.12 -0.18
N VAL A 116 -0.85 -11.52 -0.90
CA VAL A 116 0.55 -11.99 -0.90
C VAL A 116 1.44 -10.91 -0.31
N ASP A 117 2.22 -11.28 0.71
CA ASP A 117 3.23 -10.40 1.29
C ASP A 117 4.39 -11.25 1.84
N SER A 118 5.58 -10.68 1.94
CA SER A 118 6.74 -11.33 2.57
C SER A 118 6.66 -11.33 4.10
N ASP A 119 5.81 -10.46 4.67
CA ASP A 119 5.69 -10.22 6.10
C ASP A 119 4.60 -11.10 6.74
N ALA A 120 5.03 -12.19 7.39
CA ALA A 120 4.14 -13.14 8.04
C ALA A 120 3.31 -12.52 9.18
N GLU A 121 3.84 -11.53 9.90
CA GLU A 121 3.11 -10.87 10.99
C GLU A 121 1.95 -10.03 10.46
N GLN A 122 2.17 -9.32 9.36
CA GLN A 122 1.11 -8.55 8.69
C GLN A 122 0.02 -9.49 8.14
N LEU A 123 0.39 -10.60 7.50
CA LEU A 123 -0.60 -11.58 7.03
C LEU A 123 -1.38 -12.23 8.17
N GLN A 124 -0.76 -12.45 9.34
CA GLN A 124 -1.48 -12.92 10.53
C GLN A 124 -2.51 -11.89 11.01
N LEU A 125 -2.16 -10.60 11.02
CA LEU A 125 -3.12 -9.52 11.30
C LEU A 125 -4.26 -9.51 10.28
N VAL A 126 -3.96 -9.69 8.99
CA VAL A 126 -4.97 -9.77 7.92
C VAL A 126 -5.95 -10.91 8.19
N GLN A 127 -5.45 -12.12 8.42
CA GLN A 127 -6.28 -13.29 8.74
C GLN A 127 -7.16 -13.06 9.97
N THR A 128 -6.60 -12.41 11.00
CA THR A 128 -7.29 -12.18 12.28
C THR A 128 -8.42 -11.17 12.15
N PHE A 129 -8.20 -10.03 11.48
CA PHE A 129 -9.29 -9.08 11.25
C PHE A 129 -10.32 -9.64 10.28
N TYR A 130 -9.88 -10.36 9.24
CA TYR A 130 -10.78 -10.93 8.24
C TYR A 130 -11.75 -11.93 8.88
N SER A 131 -11.25 -12.83 9.73
CA SER A 131 -12.07 -13.80 10.48
C SER A 131 -13.07 -13.15 11.43
N SER A 132 -12.87 -11.87 11.75
CA SER A 132 -13.75 -11.08 12.62
C SER A 132 -14.83 -10.31 11.85
N ILE A 133 -14.76 -10.26 10.51
CA ILE A 133 -15.78 -9.66 9.64
C ILE A 133 -16.97 -10.61 9.56
N ARG A 134 -18.18 -10.08 9.76
CA ARG A 134 -19.43 -10.83 9.62
C ARG A 134 -20.09 -10.50 8.29
N GLY A 135 -20.72 -11.50 7.67
CA GLY A 135 -21.54 -11.31 6.47
C GLY A 135 -20.79 -11.19 5.15
N THR A 136 -19.47 -11.43 5.11
CA THR A 136 -18.75 -11.52 3.83
C THR A 136 -18.82 -12.94 3.27
N ASN A 137 -19.15 -13.05 1.98
CA ASN A 137 -19.10 -14.31 1.21
C ASN A 137 -17.78 -14.48 0.44
N THR A 138 -16.91 -13.46 0.48
CA THR A 138 -15.60 -13.52 -0.15
C THR A 138 -14.76 -14.59 0.54
N ARG A 139 -13.96 -15.33 -0.24
CA ARG A 139 -12.89 -16.17 0.31
C ARG A 139 -11.60 -15.36 0.36
N LEU A 140 -10.92 -15.33 1.51
CA LEU A 140 -9.56 -14.81 1.60
C LEU A 140 -8.56 -15.96 1.61
N VAL A 141 -7.51 -15.85 0.80
CA VAL A 141 -6.34 -16.74 0.82
C VAL A 141 -5.09 -15.89 0.97
N THR A 142 -4.38 -16.01 2.08
CA THR A 142 -3.10 -15.33 2.27
C THR A 142 -1.92 -16.27 2.06
N LYS A 143 -0.84 -15.78 1.43
CA LYS A 143 0.39 -16.53 1.19
C LYS A 143 1.60 -15.68 1.54
N VAL A 144 2.44 -16.18 2.44
CA VAL A 144 3.76 -15.58 2.73
C VAL A 144 4.68 -15.91 1.55
N SER A 145 5.10 -14.92 0.78
CA SER A 145 6.01 -15.11 -0.35
C SER A 145 6.74 -13.83 -0.74
N ASP A 146 7.90 -14.00 -1.38
CA ASP A 146 8.57 -12.91 -2.07
C ASP A 146 7.78 -12.51 -3.32
N ALA A 147 7.67 -11.20 -3.58
CA ALA A 147 6.86 -10.66 -4.68
C ALA A 147 7.39 -11.02 -6.08
N HIS A 148 8.65 -11.45 -6.21
CA HIS A 148 9.25 -11.91 -7.46
C HIS A 148 8.94 -13.39 -7.77
N SER A 149 8.22 -14.07 -6.87
CA SER A 149 7.78 -15.45 -7.05
C SER A 149 6.38 -15.61 -6.46
N ILE A 150 5.38 -15.17 -7.22
CA ILE A 150 3.97 -15.18 -6.83
C ILE A 150 3.47 -16.63 -6.83
N PRO A 151 3.08 -17.18 -5.66
CA PRO A 151 2.75 -18.59 -5.51
C PRO A 151 1.31 -18.87 -5.95
N LEU A 152 0.96 -18.48 -7.17
CA LEU A 152 -0.35 -18.70 -7.79
C LEU A 152 -0.17 -19.34 -9.17
N ASP A 153 -1.18 -20.10 -9.59
CA ASP A 153 -1.19 -20.74 -10.89
C ASP A 153 -1.31 -19.72 -12.02
N ASN A 154 -0.97 -20.13 -13.23
CA ASN A 154 -1.16 -19.31 -14.42
C ASN A 154 -2.64 -19.02 -14.61
N GLU A 155 -2.98 -17.81 -15.07
CA GLU A 155 -4.33 -17.45 -15.50
C GLU A 155 -5.44 -17.73 -14.45
N CYS A 156 -5.14 -17.48 -13.18
CA CYS A 156 -6.03 -17.78 -12.06
C CYS A 156 -6.78 -16.56 -11.50
N VAL A 157 -6.34 -15.34 -11.81
CA VAL A 157 -6.93 -14.07 -11.34
C VAL A 157 -7.41 -13.21 -12.50
N ASP A 158 -8.50 -12.47 -12.30
CA ASP A 158 -9.03 -11.51 -13.27
C ASP A 158 -8.60 -10.06 -12.96
N MET A 159 -8.00 -9.84 -11.79
CA MET A 159 -7.35 -8.59 -11.43
C MET A 159 -6.13 -8.82 -10.53
N ALA A 160 -5.08 -8.05 -10.75
CA ALA A 160 -3.94 -7.94 -9.86
C ALA A 160 -3.74 -6.48 -9.45
N VAL A 161 -3.50 -6.25 -8.16
CA VAL A 161 -3.29 -4.95 -7.55
C VAL A 161 -1.91 -4.96 -6.92
N CYS A 162 -1.12 -3.91 -7.17
CA CYS A 162 0.16 -3.69 -6.50
C CYS A 162 0.29 -2.20 -6.18
N ARG A 163 0.17 -1.86 -4.90
CA ARG A 163 0.16 -0.48 -4.43
C ARG A 163 1.43 -0.15 -3.67
N VAL A 164 2.10 0.92 -4.09
CA VAL A 164 3.22 1.57 -3.39
C VAL A 164 4.36 0.60 -3.06
N ALA A 165 4.51 -0.47 -3.85
CA ALA A 165 5.54 -1.49 -3.66
C ALA A 165 6.50 -1.64 -4.84
N LEU A 166 6.03 -1.44 -6.08
CA LEU A 166 6.79 -1.74 -7.31
C LEU A 166 8.21 -1.12 -7.35
N HIS A 167 8.39 0.09 -6.80
CA HIS A 167 9.68 0.77 -6.76
C HIS A 167 10.73 0.16 -5.82
N TYR A 168 10.35 -0.79 -4.96
CA TYR A 168 11.26 -1.57 -4.13
C TYR A 168 11.68 -2.90 -4.80
N LEU A 169 11.05 -3.27 -5.92
CA LEU A 169 11.16 -4.57 -6.52
C LEU A 169 12.00 -4.55 -7.81
N ASN A 170 12.32 -5.72 -8.32
CA ASN A 170 12.75 -5.94 -9.70
C ASN A 170 11.48 -5.99 -10.57
N GLU A 171 11.22 -4.86 -11.22
CA GLU A 171 9.98 -4.59 -11.93
C GLU A 171 9.76 -5.58 -13.08
N ASN A 172 10.81 -5.98 -13.79
CA ASN A 172 10.69 -6.93 -14.90
C ASN A 172 10.22 -8.30 -14.42
N LEU A 173 10.82 -8.82 -13.33
CA LEU A 173 10.43 -10.12 -12.78
C LEU A 173 9.00 -10.09 -12.26
N VAL A 174 8.66 -9.08 -11.46
CA VAL A 174 7.31 -8.95 -10.88
C VAL A 174 6.26 -8.78 -11.95
N LEU A 175 6.47 -7.90 -12.95
CA LEU A 175 5.48 -7.66 -13.99
C LEU A 175 5.30 -8.88 -14.91
N THR A 176 6.38 -9.62 -15.21
CA THR A 176 6.29 -10.90 -15.94
C THR A 176 5.46 -11.91 -15.16
N ASP A 177 5.67 -12.00 -13.85
CA ASP A 177 4.97 -12.97 -13.00
C ASP A 177 3.50 -12.58 -12.77
N ILE A 178 3.20 -11.28 -12.64
CA ILE A 178 1.83 -10.76 -12.65
C ILE A 178 1.13 -11.08 -13.98
N TYR A 179 1.80 -10.87 -15.11
CA TYR A 179 1.26 -11.22 -16.43
C TYR A 179 0.95 -12.71 -16.54
N ARG A 180 1.82 -13.58 -16.00
CA ARG A 180 1.60 -15.03 -15.98
C ARG A 180 0.31 -15.43 -15.25
N ILE A 181 0.05 -14.88 -14.06
CA ILE A 181 -1.10 -15.26 -13.23
C ILE A 181 -2.43 -14.65 -13.70
N LEU A 182 -2.40 -13.55 -14.44
CA LEU A 182 -3.60 -12.91 -14.96
C LEU A 182 -4.24 -13.79 -16.03
N ARG A 183 -5.58 -13.89 -16.02
CA ARG A 183 -6.36 -14.44 -17.13
C ARG A 183 -6.25 -13.56 -18.38
N PRO A 184 -6.52 -14.09 -19.58
CA PRO A 184 -6.77 -13.24 -20.74
C PRO A 184 -7.79 -12.15 -20.41
N HIS A 185 -7.52 -10.89 -20.78
CA HIS A 185 -8.35 -9.71 -20.41
C HIS A 185 -8.39 -9.39 -18.91
N GLY A 186 -7.51 -10.01 -18.11
CA GLY A 186 -7.29 -9.66 -16.72
C GLY A 186 -6.67 -8.27 -16.58
N LYS A 187 -7.02 -7.56 -15.52
CA LYS A 187 -6.55 -6.19 -15.28
C LYS A 187 -5.41 -6.13 -14.28
N LEU A 188 -4.44 -5.26 -14.52
CA LEU A 188 -3.44 -4.84 -13.55
C LEU A 188 -3.73 -3.40 -13.12
N PHE A 189 -3.78 -3.17 -11.80
CA PHE A 189 -3.78 -1.85 -11.19
C PHE A 189 -2.48 -1.64 -10.40
N LEU A 190 -1.74 -0.59 -10.76
CA LEU A 190 -0.55 -0.14 -10.05
C LEU A 190 -0.79 1.23 -9.42
N LEU A 191 -0.32 1.42 -8.19
CA LEU A 191 -0.12 2.74 -7.60
C LEU A 191 1.36 2.92 -7.29
N VAL A 192 1.99 3.97 -7.82
CA VAL A 192 3.46 4.13 -7.78
C VAL A 192 3.84 5.49 -7.22
N HIS A 193 4.94 5.55 -6.46
CA HIS A 193 5.56 6.83 -6.09
C HIS A 193 6.06 7.56 -7.34
N GLY A 194 5.54 8.75 -7.58
CA GLY A 194 6.10 9.66 -8.56
C GLY A 194 7.25 10.49 -7.96
N ILE A 195 7.96 11.22 -8.82
CA ILE A 195 9.10 12.05 -8.40
C ILE A 195 8.72 13.13 -7.38
N GLY A 196 7.46 13.58 -7.39
CA GLY A 196 6.91 14.51 -6.41
C GLY A 196 6.94 13.95 -4.99
N TYR A 197 6.99 12.62 -4.81
CA TYR A 197 7.01 11.98 -3.50
C TYR A 197 8.24 12.38 -2.68
N ILE A 198 9.41 12.49 -3.31
CA ILE A 198 10.64 12.91 -2.63
C ILE A 198 10.45 14.29 -2.01
N TYR A 199 9.93 15.24 -2.78
CA TYR A 199 9.68 16.60 -2.32
C TYR A 199 8.60 16.61 -1.25
N HIS A 200 7.48 15.91 -1.48
CA HIS A 200 6.42 15.78 -0.49
C HIS A 200 6.95 15.25 0.84
N TYR A 201 7.75 14.18 0.82
CA TYR A 201 8.36 13.59 2.01
C TYR A 201 9.24 14.60 2.77
N LEU A 202 10.06 15.38 2.04
CA LEU A 202 10.93 16.40 2.63
C LEU A 202 10.15 17.57 3.24
N PHE A 203 9.09 18.04 2.57
CA PHE A 203 8.27 19.18 3.02
C PHE A 203 7.31 18.82 4.15
N THR A 204 6.68 17.65 4.11
CA THR A 204 5.66 17.26 5.10
C THR A 204 6.26 16.80 6.42
N ARG A 205 7.35 16.04 6.42
CA ARG A 205 7.94 15.49 7.65
C ARG A 205 8.75 16.49 8.49
N LYS A 206 8.60 17.81 8.26
CA LYS A 206 9.32 18.90 8.97
C LYS A 206 10.83 18.63 9.17
N ARG A 207 11.51 18.08 8.17
CA ARG A 207 12.91 17.61 8.28
C ARG A 207 13.86 18.23 7.27
N ILE A 208 13.71 19.53 7.04
CA ILE A 208 14.60 20.32 6.17
C ILE A 208 16.04 20.41 6.75
N PHE A 209 16.25 20.07 8.03
CA PHE A 209 17.56 20.14 8.70
C PHE A 209 17.93 18.92 9.56
N SER A 210 17.68 17.68 9.10
CA SER A 210 18.16 16.49 9.83
C SER A 210 19.19 15.69 9.03
N LYS A 211 20.17 15.08 9.71
CA LYS A 211 21.24 14.22 9.15
C LYS A 211 20.74 13.14 8.18
N GLN A 212 19.46 12.79 8.22
CA GLN A 212 18.82 11.84 7.31
C GLN A 212 18.64 12.40 5.88
N MET A 213 18.56 13.72 5.69
CA MET A 213 18.54 14.35 4.37
C MET A 213 19.86 14.14 3.62
N ILE A 214 20.99 14.25 4.32
CA ILE A 214 22.33 14.01 3.75
C ILE A 214 22.48 12.54 3.36
N HIS A 215 22.01 11.61 4.21
CA HIS A 215 22.04 10.17 3.91
C HIS A 215 21.13 9.80 2.71
N PHE A 216 19.94 10.39 2.63
CA PHE A 216 19.01 10.17 1.52
C PHE A 216 19.56 10.69 0.18
N LEU A 217 20.11 11.91 0.16
CA LEU A 217 20.75 12.49 -1.02
C LEU A 217 22.02 11.73 -1.44
N TYR A 218 22.81 11.25 -0.47
CA TYR A 218 24.00 10.44 -0.74
C TYR A 218 23.65 9.11 -1.44
N ASN A 219 22.62 8.41 -0.98
CA ASN A 219 22.21 7.13 -1.56
C ASN A 219 21.49 7.26 -2.92
N HIS A 220 20.87 8.40 -3.22
CA HIS A 220 20.17 8.63 -4.50
C HIS A 220 21.00 9.44 -5.52
N GLY A 221 22.08 10.09 -5.08
CA GLY A 221 22.94 10.96 -5.91
C GLY A 221 24.16 10.28 -6.52
N VAL A 222 24.59 9.10 -6.05
CA VAL A 222 25.81 8.43 -6.53
C VAL A 222 25.45 7.18 -7.34
N ARG A 223 25.26 7.35 -8.66
CA ARG A 223 25.44 6.25 -9.62
C ARG A 223 26.92 6.15 -9.99
N ARG A 224 27.55 5.02 -9.68
CA ARG A 224 28.52 4.25 -10.50
C ARG A 224 29.38 3.32 -9.62
N ASN A 225 29.00 2.05 -9.51
CA ASN A 225 29.93 0.91 -9.62
C ASN A 225 29.15 -0.43 -9.60
N PRO A 226 29.35 -1.33 -10.58
CA PRO A 226 28.53 -2.54 -10.74
C PRO A 226 29.14 -3.81 -10.11
N ILE A 227 29.94 -3.69 -9.05
CA ILE A 227 30.59 -4.85 -8.41
C ILE A 227 30.60 -4.64 -6.89
N LEU A 228 29.61 -5.23 -6.22
CA LEU A 228 29.41 -5.45 -4.77
C LEU A 228 27.95 -5.10 -4.43
N HIS A 229 27.08 -6.10 -4.34
CA HIS A 229 26.04 -6.23 -3.30
C HIS A 229 25.14 -7.43 -3.61
N SER A 230 25.67 -8.63 -3.44
CA SER A 230 24.92 -9.89 -3.50
C SER A 230 24.29 -10.30 -2.17
N LEU A 231 24.40 -9.53 -1.07
CA LEU A 231 24.00 -10.03 0.27
C LEU A 231 23.33 -9.01 1.22
N ASN A 232 22.75 -7.91 0.72
CA ASN A 232 21.93 -7.01 1.57
C ASN A 232 20.78 -6.40 0.74
N GLN A 233 19.72 -7.16 0.52
CA GLN A 233 18.53 -6.72 -0.23
C GLN A 233 17.57 -5.87 0.63
N ARG A 234 18.02 -4.68 1.05
CA ARG A 234 17.08 -3.56 1.22
C ARG A 234 17.25 -2.69 -0.02
N SER A 235 16.50 -3.00 -1.06
CA SER A 235 16.48 -2.24 -2.31
C SER A 235 16.23 -0.76 -2.01
N SER A 236 17.19 0.10 -2.34
CA SER A 236 16.97 1.54 -2.34
C SER A 236 15.77 1.86 -3.24
N ALA A 237 14.77 2.56 -2.73
CA ALA A 237 13.57 2.92 -3.48
C ALA A 237 13.95 3.57 -4.82
N LYS A 238 13.44 3.03 -5.93
CA LYS A 238 13.64 3.62 -7.25
C LYS A 238 12.62 4.72 -7.49
N VAL A 239 13.01 5.78 -8.19
CA VAL A 239 12.04 6.75 -8.71
C VAL A 239 11.57 6.26 -10.07
N LEU A 240 10.29 5.91 -10.17
CA LEU A 240 9.68 5.49 -11.42
C LEU A 240 8.88 6.63 -12.03
N THR A 241 9.09 6.87 -13.33
CA THR A 241 8.26 7.79 -14.11
C THR A 241 7.15 7.03 -14.82
N ILE A 242 6.06 7.72 -15.15
CA ILE A 242 4.95 7.15 -15.95
C ILE A 242 5.48 6.52 -17.25
N ARG A 243 6.43 7.19 -17.93
CA ARG A 243 7.03 6.67 -19.16
C ARG A 243 7.77 5.35 -18.95
N GLN A 244 8.53 5.23 -17.86
CA GLN A 244 9.23 3.98 -17.53
C GLN A 244 8.25 2.87 -17.21
N VAL A 245 7.23 3.12 -16.38
CA VAL A 245 6.22 2.12 -16.05
C VAL A 245 5.47 1.64 -17.31
N ARG A 246 5.09 2.56 -18.21
CA ARG A 246 4.47 2.20 -19.49
C ARG A 246 5.35 1.32 -20.36
N ARG A 247 6.66 1.59 -20.43
CA ARG A 247 7.62 0.76 -21.18
C ARG A 247 7.72 -0.63 -20.54
N LEU A 248 7.93 -0.71 -19.23
CA LEU A 248 8.03 -1.98 -18.50
C LEU A 248 6.78 -2.87 -18.70
N LEU A 249 5.60 -2.26 -18.69
CA LEU A 249 4.34 -2.96 -18.96
C LEU A 249 4.27 -3.47 -20.40
N ALA A 250 4.60 -2.64 -21.39
CA ALA A 250 4.61 -3.06 -22.79
C ALA A 250 5.63 -4.19 -23.04
N ASP A 251 6.82 -4.09 -22.46
CA ASP A 251 7.88 -5.10 -22.56
C ASP A 251 7.46 -6.43 -21.91
N SER A 252 6.54 -6.39 -20.94
CA SER A 252 5.97 -7.58 -20.28
C SER A 252 4.70 -8.11 -20.96
N GLY A 253 4.27 -7.51 -22.07
CA GLY A 253 3.11 -7.96 -22.87
C GLY A 253 1.77 -7.30 -22.53
N PHE A 254 1.73 -6.36 -21.59
CA PHE A 254 0.48 -5.65 -21.26
C PHE A 254 0.06 -4.68 -22.36
N VAL A 255 -1.26 -4.61 -22.57
CA VAL A 255 -1.92 -3.71 -23.53
C VAL A 255 -2.84 -2.72 -22.81
N ASN A 256 -3.45 -1.80 -23.57
CA ASN A 256 -4.41 -0.83 -23.06
C ASN A 256 -3.91 0.00 -21.85
N VAL A 257 -2.61 0.31 -21.82
CA VAL A 257 -1.96 0.96 -20.68
C VAL A 257 -2.40 2.42 -20.53
N GLN A 258 -3.16 2.69 -19.47
CA GLN A 258 -3.66 4.01 -19.09
C GLN A 258 -3.00 4.48 -17.79
N ALA A 259 -2.49 5.72 -17.79
CA ALA A 259 -1.88 6.32 -16.61
C ALA A 259 -2.74 7.47 -16.09
N TYR A 260 -2.89 7.57 -14.77
CA TYR A 260 -3.75 8.52 -14.10
C TYR A 260 -2.94 9.36 -13.12
N THR A 261 -3.20 10.67 -13.12
CA THR A 261 -2.68 11.62 -12.14
C THR A 261 -3.83 12.45 -11.59
N HIS A 262 -3.64 13.08 -10.44
CA HIS A 262 -4.65 13.95 -9.84
C HIS A 262 -4.01 15.20 -9.27
N SER A 263 -4.67 16.36 -9.41
CA SER A 263 -4.13 17.66 -9.02
C SER A 263 -3.78 17.75 -7.53
N SER A 264 -4.57 17.13 -6.65
CA SER A 264 -4.28 17.05 -5.21
C SER A 264 -3.03 16.21 -4.88
N MET A 265 -2.56 15.41 -5.84
CA MET A 265 -1.40 14.52 -5.70
C MET A 265 -0.21 15.02 -6.53
N MET A 266 -0.08 16.35 -6.69
CA MET A 266 1.02 16.98 -7.41
C MET A 266 1.74 18.01 -6.55
N ILE A 267 3.08 17.99 -6.62
CA ILE A 267 3.92 19.09 -6.13
C ILE A 267 4.01 20.15 -7.23
N LEU A 268 3.73 21.40 -6.87
CA LEU A 268 3.72 22.56 -7.76
C LEU A 268 2.84 22.38 -9.02
N GLY A 269 1.81 21.53 -8.92
CA GLY A 269 0.91 21.20 -10.03
C GLY A 269 1.56 20.47 -11.20
N LYS A 270 2.79 19.95 -11.05
CA LYS A 270 3.56 19.34 -12.16
C LYS A 270 4.15 17.98 -11.82
N LEU A 271 4.61 17.79 -10.59
CA LEU A 271 5.35 16.60 -10.20
C LEU A 271 4.43 15.65 -9.42
N PRO A 272 3.99 14.51 -9.98
CA PRO A 272 3.10 13.61 -9.27
C PRO A 272 3.78 13.05 -8.03
N VAL A 273 3.12 13.15 -6.88
CA VAL A 273 3.47 12.44 -5.64
C VAL A 273 3.14 10.96 -5.81
N TYR A 274 1.96 10.68 -6.33
CA TYR A 274 1.53 9.36 -6.74
C TYR A 274 0.93 9.42 -8.14
N PHE A 275 1.05 8.33 -8.88
CA PHE A 275 0.27 8.10 -10.10
C PHE A 275 -0.18 6.65 -10.13
N ALA A 276 -1.35 6.42 -10.72
CA ALA A 276 -1.86 5.08 -10.96
C ALA A 276 -1.65 4.67 -12.42
N VAL A 277 -1.51 3.37 -12.67
CA VAL A 277 -1.51 2.80 -14.02
C VAL A 277 -2.44 1.60 -14.04
N VAL A 278 -3.32 1.56 -15.03
CA VAL A 278 -4.19 0.43 -15.33
C VAL A 278 -3.76 -0.15 -16.66
N ALA A 279 -3.66 -1.48 -16.74
CA ALA A 279 -3.31 -2.19 -17.96
C ALA A 279 -4.05 -3.53 -18.05
N GLU A 280 -4.07 -4.13 -19.23
CA GLU A 280 -4.74 -5.40 -19.49
C GLU A 280 -3.75 -6.44 -20.02
N LYS A 281 -3.96 -7.70 -19.64
CA LYS A 281 -3.28 -8.85 -20.26
C LYS A 281 -3.88 -9.17 -21.63
#